data_AF-A0A8T0CBY5-F1
#
_entry.id   AF-A0A8T0CBY5-F1
#
_cell.length_a   1.000
_cell.length_b   1.000
_cell.length_c   1.000
_cell.angle_alpha   90.00
_cell.angle_beta   90.00
_cell.angle_gamma   90.00
#
_symmetry.space_group_name_H-M   'P 1'
#
loop_
_entity.id
_entity.type
_entity.pdbx_description
1 polymer ?
#
loop_
_entity_poly.entity_id
_entity_poly.type
_entity_poly.pdbx_seq_one_letter_code
_entity_poly.pdbx_strand_id
1 'polypeptide(L)'
;MGTLDCQAHPSFDSLQGVRVSAHCLIRRDGVVIQYVPFDKRAWHAGVSEFAGRDNCNDFSIGVELEGTDTTSYTEAQYQALAQLTIWLQQQLPQLTRERIVGHSDIAPGRKHDPGVAFDWDKYFALIR
;
A
#
# COMPACT_ATOMS: atom_id res chain seq x y z
N MET A 1 -12.07 6.74 -14.50
CA MET A 1 -11.68 5.50 -13.79
C MET A 1 -10.80 4.67 -14.70
N GLY A 2 -9.73 4.08 -14.18
CA GLY A 2 -8.98 3.06 -14.92
C GLY A 2 -9.81 1.79 -15.05
N THR A 3 -9.88 1.22 -16.25
CA THR A 3 -10.49 -0.10 -16.49
C THR A 3 -9.42 -0.97 -17.11
N LEU A 4 -9.12 -2.10 -16.46
CA LEU A 4 -8.17 -3.07 -17.00
C LEU A 4 -8.89 -3.90 -18.08
N ASP A 5 -8.34 -3.88 -19.29
CA ASP A 5 -8.73 -4.86 -20.30
C ASP A 5 -8.13 -6.22 -19.93
N CYS A 6 -8.96 -7.10 -19.36
CA CYS A 6 -8.52 -8.43 -18.95
C CYS A 6 -8.21 -9.33 -20.15
N GLN A 7 -8.66 -8.99 -21.37
CA GLN A 7 -8.32 -9.72 -22.59
C GLN A 7 -6.94 -9.33 -23.14
N ALA A 8 -6.34 -8.24 -22.66
CA ALA A 8 -5.06 -7.76 -23.14
C ALA A 8 -3.89 -8.73 -22.84
N HIS A 9 -4.01 -9.56 -21.80
CA HIS A 9 -3.01 -10.57 -21.48
C HIS A 9 -3.61 -11.70 -20.61
N PRO A 10 -3.29 -12.99 -20.86
CA PRO A 10 -3.85 -14.12 -20.09
C PRO A 10 -3.62 -14.05 -18.57
N SER A 11 -2.55 -13.38 -18.12
CA SER A 11 -2.31 -13.19 -16.68
C SER A 11 -3.34 -12.28 -16.00
N PHE A 12 -4.20 -11.58 -16.76
CA PHE A 12 -5.25 -10.73 -16.24
C PHE A 12 -6.60 -11.44 -16.12
N ASP A 13 -6.74 -12.69 -16.58
CA ASP A 13 -7.99 -13.45 -16.53
C ASP A 13 -8.57 -13.51 -15.11
N SER A 14 -7.69 -13.72 -14.11
CA SER A 14 -8.08 -13.77 -12.70
C SER A 14 -8.52 -12.42 -12.11
N LEU A 15 -8.29 -11.32 -12.82
CA LEU A 15 -8.67 -9.97 -12.42
C LEU A 15 -10.06 -9.58 -12.98
N GLN A 16 -10.70 -10.45 -13.77
CA GLN A 16 -12.01 -10.18 -14.32
C GLN A 16 -13.05 -9.97 -13.20
N GLY A 17 -13.73 -8.82 -13.24
CA GLY A 17 -14.74 -8.45 -12.24
C GLY A 17 -14.18 -7.98 -10.90
N VAL A 18 -12.86 -8.06 -10.69
CA VAL A 18 -12.20 -7.55 -9.49
C VAL A 18 -12.27 -6.02 -9.49
N ARG A 19 -12.66 -5.45 -8.35
CA ARG A 19 -12.69 -4.01 -8.10
C ARG A 19 -11.77 -3.70 -6.93
N VAL A 20 -10.64 -3.07 -7.25
CA VAL A 20 -9.62 -2.69 -6.27
C VAL A 20 -9.21 -1.26 -6.49
N SER A 21 -8.70 -0.64 -5.43
CA SER A 21 -8.11 0.69 -5.46
C SER A 21 -7.18 0.85 -4.27
N ALA A 22 -6.19 1.72 -4.41
CA ALA A 22 -5.39 2.23 -3.32
C ALA A 22 -5.59 3.74 -3.18
N HIS A 23 -5.17 4.32 -2.07
CA HIS A 23 -5.16 5.78 -1.96
C HIS A 23 -4.06 6.35 -2.83
N CYS A 24 -2.85 5.79 -2.73
CA CYS A 24 -1.69 6.22 -3.48
C CYS A 24 -0.94 5.06 -4.13
N LEU A 25 -0.31 5.33 -5.27
CA LEU A 25 0.77 4.53 -5.86
C LEU A 25 2.03 5.40 -5.93
N ILE A 26 3.17 4.82 -5.55
CA ILE A 26 4.49 5.44 -5.69
C ILE A 26 5.28 4.67 -6.75
N ARG A 27 5.53 5.33 -7.87
CA ARG A 27 6.28 4.76 -9.00
C ARG A 27 7.76 4.62 -8.68
N ARG A 28 8.50 3.87 -9.51
CA ARG A 28 9.95 3.64 -9.33
C ARG A 28 10.78 4.93 -9.26
N ASP A 29 10.32 5.99 -9.92
CA ASP A 29 10.95 7.33 -9.93
C ASP A 29 10.56 8.21 -8.73
N GLY A 30 9.74 7.70 -7.81
CA GLY A 30 9.26 8.43 -6.63
C GLY A 30 8.01 9.29 -6.88
N VAL A 31 7.46 9.29 -8.09
CA VAL A 31 6.20 10.01 -8.36
C VAL A 31 5.06 9.37 -7.58
N VAL A 32 4.38 10.18 -6.77
CA VAL A 32 3.18 9.79 -6.03
C VAL A 32 1.94 10.12 -6.85
N ILE A 33 1.13 9.11 -7.15
CA ILE A 33 -0.16 9.24 -7.82
C ILE A 33 -1.26 8.93 -6.82
N GLN A 34 -2.19 9.85 -6.61
CA GLN A 34 -3.34 9.64 -5.74
C GLN A 34 -4.59 9.26 -6.55
N TYR A 35 -5.25 8.16 -6.18
CA TYR A 35 -6.48 7.69 -6.83
C TYR A 35 -7.72 7.89 -5.96
N VAL A 36 -7.58 7.76 -4.64
CA VAL A 36 -8.69 7.87 -3.68
C VAL A 36 -8.32 8.90 -2.60
N PRO A 37 -9.20 9.87 -2.29
CA PRO A 37 -9.00 10.79 -1.17
C PRO A 37 -8.84 10.05 0.16
N PHE A 38 -7.99 10.53 1.07
CA PHE A 38 -7.69 9.85 2.35
C PHE A 38 -8.87 9.79 3.33
N ASP A 39 -9.91 10.60 3.13
CA ASP A 39 -11.16 10.58 3.90
C ASP A 39 -12.20 9.61 3.32
N LYS A 40 -11.84 8.88 2.25
CA LYS A 40 -12.69 7.87 1.60
C LYS A 40 -12.07 6.49 1.74
N ARG A 41 -12.93 5.48 1.59
CA ARG A 41 -12.52 4.08 1.60
C ARG A 41 -11.96 3.66 0.24
N ALA A 42 -10.70 3.26 0.21
CA ALA A 42 -10.12 2.48 -0.90
C ALA A 42 -10.32 0.98 -0.67
N TRP A 43 -10.11 0.16 -1.71
CA TRP A 43 -10.26 -1.29 -1.68
C TRP A 43 -8.93 -1.98 -1.96
N HIS A 44 -8.01 -1.92 -0.99
CA HIS A 44 -6.63 -2.41 -1.13
C HIS A 44 -6.36 -3.64 -0.25
N ALA A 45 -6.92 -3.69 0.96
CA ALA A 45 -6.60 -4.70 1.96
C ALA A 45 -7.34 -6.05 1.77
N GLY A 46 -8.47 -6.05 1.05
CA GLY A 46 -9.33 -7.24 0.93
C GLY A 46 -9.80 -7.80 2.29
N VAL A 47 -9.84 -9.13 2.42
CA VAL A 47 -10.11 -9.82 3.70
C VAL A 47 -8.85 -9.73 4.57
N SER A 48 -8.95 -9.00 5.68
CA SER A 48 -7.81 -8.69 6.56
C SER A 48 -8.27 -8.34 7.98
N GLU A 49 -7.35 -8.41 8.95
CA GLU A 49 -7.57 -8.02 10.35
C GLU A 49 -6.33 -7.29 10.90
N PHE A 50 -6.53 -6.24 11.69
CA PHE A 50 -5.46 -5.57 12.43
C PHE A 50 -5.91 -5.32 13.88
N ALA A 51 -5.11 -5.79 14.84
CA ALA A 51 -5.36 -5.61 16.28
C ALA A 51 -6.79 -6.04 16.71
N GLY A 52 -7.28 -7.17 16.21
CA GLY A 52 -8.60 -7.72 16.53
C GLY A 52 -9.78 -7.04 15.80
N ARG A 53 -9.51 -6.14 14.86
CA ARG A 53 -10.54 -5.50 14.03
C ARG A 53 -10.41 -5.94 12.57
N ASP A 54 -11.50 -6.49 12.04
CA ASP A 54 -11.61 -6.97 10.67
C ASP A 54 -11.86 -5.84 9.64
N ASN A 55 -11.73 -6.18 8.36
CA ASN A 55 -11.99 -5.31 7.21
C ASN A 55 -11.18 -4.00 7.25
N CYS A 56 -9.85 -4.13 7.19
CA CYS A 56 -8.92 -3.00 7.33
C CYS A 56 -9.20 -1.82 6.38
N ASN A 57 -9.78 -2.06 5.20
CA ASN A 57 -10.20 -1.00 4.28
C ASN A 57 -11.05 0.10 4.95
N ASP A 58 -11.78 -0.21 6.01
CA ASP A 58 -12.65 0.75 6.71
C ASP A 58 -11.88 1.77 7.55
N PHE A 59 -10.60 1.52 7.85
CA PHE A 59 -9.81 2.36 8.77
C PHE A 59 -8.33 2.46 8.40
N SER A 60 -7.92 2.04 7.20
CA SER A 60 -6.54 2.10 6.72
C SER A 60 -6.38 2.96 5.48
N ILE A 61 -5.18 3.53 5.33
CA ILE A 61 -4.72 4.16 4.09
C ILE A 61 -3.78 3.21 3.37
N GLY A 62 -4.23 2.63 2.26
CA GLY A 62 -3.38 1.85 1.35
C GLY A 62 -2.47 2.71 0.46
N VAL A 63 -1.17 2.47 0.55
CA VAL A 63 -0.13 3.03 -0.31
C VAL A 63 0.59 1.88 -1.01
N GLU A 64 0.56 1.87 -2.34
CA GLU A 64 1.22 0.87 -3.16
C GLU A 64 2.58 1.38 -3.62
N LEU A 65 3.60 0.51 -3.65
CA LEU A 65 4.88 0.80 -4.27
C LEU A 65 5.01 -0.02 -5.56
N GLU A 66 5.33 0.64 -6.67
CA GLU A 66 5.65 -0.08 -7.91
C GLU A 66 6.88 -0.98 -7.68
N GLY A 67 6.70 -2.30 -7.79
CA GLY A 67 7.75 -3.26 -7.46
C GLY A 67 7.24 -4.69 -7.34
N THR A 68 8.08 -5.55 -6.78
CA THR A 68 7.78 -6.95 -6.50
C THR A 68 8.38 -7.33 -5.14
N ASP A 69 7.94 -8.45 -4.58
CA ASP A 69 8.39 -8.92 -3.26
C ASP A 69 9.90 -9.16 -3.15
N THR A 70 10.60 -9.31 -4.28
CA THR A 70 12.01 -9.69 -4.35
C THR A 70 12.91 -8.66 -5.04
N THR A 71 12.35 -7.63 -5.66
CA THR A 71 13.14 -6.56 -6.31
C THR A 71 13.22 -5.35 -5.39
N SER A 72 14.45 -4.96 -5.02
CA SER A 72 14.69 -3.81 -4.12
C SER A 72 13.97 -2.56 -4.60
N TYR A 73 13.30 -1.85 -3.68
CA TYR A 73 12.68 -0.55 -3.94
C TYR A 73 13.73 0.57 -4.08
N THR A 74 13.44 1.58 -4.88
CA THR A 74 14.40 2.67 -5.16
C THR A 74 14.51 3.64 -3.99
N GLU A 75 15.61 4.40 -3.90
CA GLU A 75 15.72 5.52 -2.95
C GLU A 75 14.56 6.51 -3.09
N ALA A 76 14.19 6.83 -4.34
CA ALA A 76 13.12 7.77 -4.62
C ALA A 76 11.77 7.30 -4.05
N GLN A 77 11.49 5.99 -4.09
CA GLN A 77 10.30 5.42 -3.47
C GLN A 77 10.32 5.54 -1.94
N TYR A 78 11.44 5.21 -1.29
CA TYR A 78 11.56 5.35 0.17
C TYR A 78 11.40 6.80 0.62
N GLN A 79 12.01 7.76 -0.07
CA GLN A 79 11.89 9.18 0.25
C GLN A 79 10.44 9.68 0.07
N ALA A 80 9.80 9.33 -1.05
CA ALA A 80 8.42 9.70 -1.32
C ALA A 80 7.45 9.08 -0.29
N LEU A 81 7.63 7.80 0.05
CA LEU A 81 6.83 7.12 1.05
C LEU A 81 7.01 7.77 2.42
N ALA A 82 8.25 8.05 2.83
CA ALA A 82 8.54 8.69 4.10
C ALA A 82 7.90 10.08 4.20
N GLN A 83 8.04 10.91 3.16
CA GLN A 83 7.43 12.24 3.13
C GLN A 83 5.90 12.17 3.21
N LEU A 84 5.28 11.23 2.47
CA LEU A 84 3.84 11.00 2.52
C LEU A 84 3.40 10.56 3.93
N THR A 85 4.11 9.61 4.54
CA THR A 85 3.82 9.14 5.89
C THR A 85 3.92 10.26 6.91
N ILE A 86 5.00 11.06 6.90
CA ILE A 86 5.16 12.19 7.84
C ILE A 86 3.99 13.16 7.70
N TRP A 87 3.60 13.50 6.47
CA TRP A 87 2.45 14.36 6.23
C TRP A 87 1.16 13.73 6.77
N LEU A 88 0.92 12.44 6.52
CA LEU A 88 -0.25 11.73 7.05
C LEU A 88 -0.27 11.71 8.59
N GLN A 89 0.86 11.49 9.25
CA GLN A 89 0.96 11.49 10.71
C GLN A 89 0.63 12.87 11.31
N GLN A 90 0.99 13.96 10.63
CA GLN A 90 0.61 15.31 11.03
C GLN A 90 -0.90 15.54 10.94
N GLN A 91 -1.58 14.94 9.95
CA GLN A 91 -3.04 15.07 9.79
C GLN A 91 -3.83 14.07 10.64
N LEU A 92 -3.23 12.91 10.93
CA LEU A 92 -3.85 11.79 11.63
C LEU A 92 -2.95 11.37 12.80
N PRO A 93 -3.02 12.05 13.96
CA PRO A 93 -2.15 11.76 15.10
C PRO A 93 -2.25 10.33 15.64
N GLN A 94 -3.32 9.60 15.28
CA GLN A 94 -3.51 8.20 15.65
C GLN A 94 -2.69 7.24 14.77
N LEU A 95 -2.09 7.70 13.67
CA LEU A 95 -1.20 6.91 12.82
C LEU A 95 0.19 6.80 13.47
N THR A 96 0.28 6.01 14.54
CA THR A 96 1.56 5.74 15.21
C THR A 96 2.43 4.79 14.38
N ARG A 97 3.71 4.69 14.74
CA ARG A 97 4.67 3.79 14.08
C ARG A 97 4.17 2.34 14.04
N GLU A 98 3.56 1.87 15.13
CA GLU A 98 3.05 0.50 15.30
C GLU A 98 1.82 0.22 14.43
N ARG A 99 1.20 1.27 13.87
CA ARG A 99 0.06 1.18 12.95
C ARG A 99 0.48 1.27 11.48
N ILE A 100 1.79 1.29 11.22
CA ILE A 100 2.34 1.17 9.87
C ILE A 100 2.78 -0.28 9.70
N VAL A 101 2.05 -1.02 8.86
CA VAL A 101 2.22 -2.46 8.67
C VAL A 101 2.18 -2.82 7.19
N GLY A 102 2.75 -3.97 6.85
CA GLY A 102 2.63 -4.57 5.54
C GLY A 102 1.27 -5.24 5.35
N HIS A 103 0.93 -5.52 4.09
CA HIS A 103 -0.28 -6.28 3.77
C HIS A 103 -0.18 -7.72 4.29
N SER A 104 1.02 -8.29 4.29
CA SER A 104 1.35 -9.58 4.90
C SER A 104 0.97 -9.66 6.38
N ASP A 105 1.07 -8.55 7.12
CA ASP A 105 0.83 -8.54 8.56
C ASP A 105 -0.66 -8.57 8.89
N ILE A 106 -1.50 -8.01 8.01
CA ILE A 106 -2.96 -7.96 8.20
C ILE A 106 -3.71 -9.08 7.47
N ALA A 107 -3.03 -9.81 6.58
CA ALA A 107 -3.60 -10.91 5.80
C ALA A 107 -2.62 -12.10 5.67
N PRO A 108 -2.14 -12.66 6.79
CA PRO A 108 -1.14 -13.72 6.79
C PRO A 108 -1.64 -14.96 6.03
N GLY A 109 -0.76 -15.56 5.23
CA GLY A 109 -1.08 -16.73 4.39
C GLY A 109 -1.85 -16.42 3.11
N ARG A 110 -2.38 -15.20 2.94
CA ARG A 110 -3.02 -14.73 1.70
C ARG A 110 -2.16 -13.75 0.92
N LYS A 111 -1.46 -12.85 1.62
CA LYS A 111 -0.66 -11.76 1.03
C LYS A 111 0.77 -11.78 1.55
N HIS A 112 1.69 -11.36 0.69
CA HIS A 112 3.13 -11.39 0.95
C HIS A 112 3.76 -10.00 0.83
N ASP A 113 3.09 -9.06 0.17
CA ASP A 113 3.50 -7.67 0.02
C ASP A 113 3.56 -6.94 1.38
N PRO A 114 4.54 -6.04 1.59
CA PRO A 114 5.50 -5.50 0.60
C PRO A 114 6.71 -6.41 0.29
N GLY A 115 6.76 -7.60 0.90
CA GLY A 115 7.76 -8.63 0.63
C GLY A 115 9.11 -8.38 1.28
N VAL A 116 10.01 -9.35 1.10
CA VAL A 116 11.37 -9.32 1.69
C VAL A 116 12.26 -8.21 1.13
N ALA A 117 11.92 -7.66 -0.04
CA ALA A 117 12.64 -6.56 -0.64
C ALA A 117 12.36 -5.19 0.02
N PHE A 118 11.33 -5.09 0.86
CA PHE A 118 11.03 -3.87 1.60
C PHE A 118 11.85 -3.81 2.90
N ASP A 119 12.75 -2.84 2.96
CA ASP A 119 13.63 -2.56 4.08
C ASP A 119 12.90 -1.65 5.09
N TRP A 120 12.25 -2.29 6.06
CA TRP A 120 11.54 -1.61 7.13
C TRP A 120 12.45 -0.71 7.96
N ASP A 121 13.68 -1.14 8.26
CA ASP A 121 14.61 -0.36 9.09
C ASP A 121 15.01 0.94 8.40
N LYS A 122 15.32 0.85 7.10
CA LYS A 122 15.59 2.02 6.26
C LYS A 122 14.41 2.97 6.21
N TYR A 123 13.22 2.46 5.90
CA TYR A 123 12.01 3.28 5.84
C TYR A 123 11.76 3.98 7.19
N PHE A 124 11.87 3.23 8.28
CA PHE A 124 11.66 3.74 9.62
C PHE A 124 12.74 4.71 10.12
N ALA A 125 13.93 4.70 9.52
CA ALA A 125 14.96 5.70 9.78
C ALA A 125 14.62 7.05 9.13
N LEU A 126 13.84 7.06 8.04
CA LEU A 126 13.45 8.26 7.30
C LEU A 126 12.24 9.00 7.90
N ILE A 127 11.38 8.30 8.64
CA ILE A 127 10.18 8.89 9.29
C ILE A 127 10.38 9.20 10.78
N ARG A 128 11.63 9.33 11.21
CA ARG A 128 11.97 9.70 12.59
C ARG A 128 11.64 11.16 12.90
#